data_AF-A0A068YTM7-F1
#
_entry.id   AF-A0A068YTM7-F1
#
_cell.length_a   1.000
_cell.length_b   1.000
_cell.length_c   1.000
_cell.angle_alpha   90.00
_cell.angle_beta   90.00
_cell.angle_gamma   90.00
#
_symmetry.space_group_name_H-M   'P 1'
#
loop_
_entity.id
_entity.type
_entity.pdbx_description
1 polymer ?
#
loop_
_entity_poly.entity_id
_entity_poly.type
_entity_poly.pdbx_seq_one_letter_code
_entity_poly.pdbx_strand_id
1 'polypeptide(L)'
;MTATDTGQSKRGRKLSDGGARARFYHEVCLAHLARIIKVDLKSELFSYHLDERALTHARLMDGKLLLVTNAPDFAPAEVIKRYKSLADIERGFRVLMRIPLIVTGHGVARFKL
;
A
#
# COMPACT_ATOMS: atom_id res chain seq x y z
N MET A 1 -19.20 -29.48 43.86
CA MET A 1 -20.13 -28.34 43.68
C MET A 1 -19.37 -27.06 44.01
N THR A 2 -19.30 -26.00 43.22
CA THR A 2 -19.86 -25.68 41.90
C THR A 2 -19.23 -24.36 41.44
N ALA A 3 -18.98 -24.27 40.14
CA ALA A 3 -18.94 -23.06 39.31
C ALA A 3 -17.82 -22.02 39.57
N THR A 4 -16.79 -22.07 38.70
CA THR A 4 -16.03 -20.88 38.30
C THR A 4 -16.94 -19.99 37.46
N ASP A 5 -17.19 -18.79 37.97
CA ASP A 5 -17.95 -17.72 37.33
C ASP A 5 -17.24 -17.28 36.04
N THR A 6 -17.74 -17.77 34.90
CA THR A 6 -17.35 -17.34 33.57
C THR A 6 -17.77 -15.89 33.39
N GLY A 7 -16.81 -14.98 33.50
CA GLY A 7 -17.00 -13.53 33.33
C GLY A 7 -17.70 -13.21 32.02
N GLN A 8 -19.03 -13.04 32.09
CA GLN A 8 -19.84 -12.59 30.98
C GLN A 8 -19.43 -11.14 30.68
N SER A 9 -19.08 -10.85 29.42
CA SER A 9 -18.89 -9.48 28.95
C SER A 9 -20.20 -8.73 29.12
N LYS A 10 -20.29 -7.91 30.18
CA LYS A 10 -21.46 -7.06 30.42
C LYS A 10 -21.67 -6.21 29.18
N ARG A 11 -22.85 -6.35 28.57
CA ARG A 11 -23.26 -5.57 27.40
C ARG A 11 -23.13 -4.09 27.77
N GLY A 12 -22.13 -3.43 27.19
CA GLY A 12 -21.81 -2.04 27.51
C GLY A 12 -23.02 -1.12 27.32
N ARG A 13 -23.03 0.02 28.03
CA ARG A 13 -24.05 1.07 27.86
C ARG A 13 -24.17 1.41 26.37
N LYS A 14 -25.41 1.53 25.86
CA LYS A 14 -25.66 2.01 24.49
C LYS A 14 -24.93 3.34 24.29
N LEU A 15 -24.18 3.45 23.19
CA LEU A 15 -23.47 4.68 22.84
C LEU A 15 -24.48 5.80 22.58
N SER A 16 -24.17 7.00 23.08
CA SER A 16 -24.83 8.23 22.63
C SER A 16 -24.45 8.51 21.17
N ASP A 17 -25.19 9.38 20.50
CA ASP A 17 -24.91 9.74 19.10
C ASP A 17 -23.49 10.30 18.91
N GLY A 18 -23.05 11.18 19.83
CA GLY A 18 -21.67 11.68 19.87
C GLY A 18 -20.64 10.57 20.12
N GLY A 19 -20.96 9.60 20.98
CA GLY A 19 -20.09 8.43 21.21
C GLY A 19 -20.00 7.51 19.99
N ALA A 20 -21.14 7.26 19.33
CA ALA A 20 -21.21 6.46 18.11
C ALA A 20 -20.37 7.10 16.99
N ARG A 21 -20.45 8.42 16.86
CA ARG A 21 -19.65 9.18 15.90
C ARG A 21 -18.16 9.13 16.18
N ALA A 22 -17.75 9.36 17.43
CA ALA A 22 -16.36 9.31 17.82
C ALA A 22 -15.76 7.91 17.56
N ARG A 23 -16.51 6.87 17.91
CA ARG A 23 -16.10 5.48 17.64
C ARG A 23 -16.01 5.19 16.15
N PHE A 24 -17.01 5.59 15.36
CA PHE A 24 -16.99 5.40 13.91
C PHE A 24 -15.82 6.14 13.25
N TYR A 25 -15.56 7.39 13.64
CA TYR A 25 -14.40 8.14 13.17
C TYR A 25 -13.08 7.46 13.53
N HIS A 26 -12.99 6.89 14.75
CA HIS A 26 -11.82 6.13 15.17
C HIS A 26 -11.60 4.89 14.27
N GLU A 27 -12.63 4.08 14.03
CA GLU A 27 -12.54 2.91 13.15
C GLU A 27 -12.19 3.29 11.71
N VAL A 28 -12.76 4.40 11.18
CA VAL A 28 -12.41 4.94 9.85
C VAL A 28 -10.93 5.32 9.78
N CYS A 29 -10.38 5.91 10.84
CA CYS A 29 -8.96 6.23 10.93
C CYS A 29 -8.09 4.97 10.99
N LEU A 30 -8.46 3.99 11.82
CA LEU A 30 -7.76 2.71 11.94
C LEU A 30 -7.74 1.94 10.61
N ALA A 31 -8.83 1.99 9.85
CA ALA A 31 -8.91 1.38 8.52
C ALA A 31 -8.20 2.18 7.42
N HIS A 32 -7.56 3.31 7.75
CA HIS A 32 -6.96 4.25 6.78
C HIS A 32 -7.95 4.77 5.71
N LEU A 33 -9.24 4.79 6.03
CA LEU A 33 -10.31 5.25 5.13
C LEU A 33 -10.69 6.71 5.32
N ALA A 34 -10.04 7.45 6.22
CA ALA A 34 -10.35 8.86 6.53
C ALA A 34 -10.23 9.81 5.32
N ARG A 35 -9.51 9.41 4.26
CA ARG A 35 -9.48 10.16 2.99
C ARG A 35 -10.78 10.02 2.20
N ILE A 36 -11.47 8.87 2.31
CA ILE A 36 -12.66 8.51 1.54
C ILE A 36 -13.93 8.74 2.36
N ILE A 37 -13.99 8.24 3.60
CA ILE A 37 -15.15 8.38 4.48
C ILE A 37 -14.98 9.62 5.34
N LYS A 38 -15.89 10.57 5.22
CA LYS A 38 -15.92 11.83 5.96
C LYS A 38 -17.04 11.78 6.99
N VAL A 39 -16.65 11.73 8.26
CA VAL A 39 -17.59 11.74 9.39
C VAL A 39 -17.89 13.18 9.78
N ASP A 40 -19.16 13.57 9.86
CA ASP A 40 -19.54 14.92 10.29
C ASP A 40 -19.54 15.02 11.81
N LEU A 41 -18.42 15.50 12.36
CA LEU A 41 -18.22 15.66 13.81
C LEU A 41 -19.10 16.73 14.47
N LYS A 42 -19.74 17.62 13.70
CA LYS A 42 -20.44 18.80 14.23
C LYS A 42 -21.95 18.64 14.29
N SER A 43 -22.54 17.82 13.42
CA SER A 43 -24.01 17.62 13.36
C SER A 43 -24.59 17.09 14.67
N GLU A 44 -25.87 17.34 14.96
CA GLU A 44 -26.56 16.73 16.11
C GLU A 44 -26.83 15.24 15.90
N LEU A 45 -27.03 14.82 14.65
CA LEU A 45 -27.30 13.44 14.27
C LEU A 45 -26.09 12.82 13.57
N PHE A 46 -25.86 11.53 13.82
CA PHE A 46 -24.78 10.79 13.21
C PHE A 46 -24.94 10.77 11.69
N SER A 47 -23.95 11.34 11.01
CA SER A 47 -23.92 11.45 9.56
C SER A 47 -22.49 11.33 9.03
N TYR A 48 -22.37 10.78 7.83
CA TYR A 48 -21.12 10.68 7.10
C TYR A 48 -21.40 10.81 5.60
N HIS A 49 -20.37 11.15 4.84
CA HIS A 49 -20.42 11.23 3.39
C HIS A 49 -19.15 10.66 2.79
N LEU A 50 -19.23 10.26 1.52
CA LEU A 50 -18.08 9.78 0.77
C LEU A 50 -17.48 10.92 -0.04
N ASP A 51 -16.16 11.04 0.01
CA ASP A 51 -15.41 11.82 -0.95
C ASP A 51 -15.28 11.00 -2.23
N GLU A 52 -16.20 11.22 -3.17
CA GLU A 52 -16.24 10.49 -4.44
C GLU A 52 -14.96 10.66 -5.28
N ARG A 53 -14.28 11.80 -5.15
CA ARG A 53 -13.01 12.03 -5.85
C ARG A 53 -11.91 11.15 -5.25
N ALA A 54 -11.80 11.12 -3.92
CA ALA A 54 -10.86 10.25 -3.23
C ALA A 54 -11.15 8.76 -3.48
N LEU A 55 -12.43 8.38 -3.51
CA LEU A 55 -12.86 7.01 -3.81
C LEU A 55 -12.47 6.60 -5.25
N THR A 56 -12.73 7.46 -6.22
CA THR A 56 -12.36 7.24 -7.63
C THR A 56 -10.85 7.11 -7.78
N HIS A 57 -10.09 7.97 -7.09
CA HIS A 57 -8.63 7.94 -7.11
C HIS A 57 -8.08 6.66 -6.48
N ALA A 58 -8.63 6.21 -5.34
CA ALA A 58 -8.24 4.96 -4.70
C ALA A 58 -8.50 3.76 -5.61
N ARG A 59 -9.67 3.71 -6.27
CA ARG A 59 -10.00 2.68 -7.27
C ARG A 59 -9.06 2.70 -8.47
N LEU A 60 -8.64 3.89 -8.92
CA LEU A 60 -7.67 4.00 -10.01
C LEU A 60 -6.30 3.44 -9.64
N MET A 61 -5.91 3.48 -8.36
CA MET A 61 -4.62 3.00 -7.87
C MET A 61 -4.64 1.54 -7.43
N ASP A 62 -5.82 0.95 -7.22
CA ASP A 62 -5.96 -0.41 -6.69
C ASP A 62 -5.30 -1.44 -7.61
N GLY A 63 -4.38 -2.23 -7.04
CA GLY A 63 -3.60 -3.24 -7.77
C GLY A 63 -2.60 -2.70 -8.81
N LYS A 64 -2.35 -1.39 -8.89
CA LYS A 64 -1.44 -0.80 -9.89
C LYS A 64 -0.08 -0.41 -9.30
N LEU A 65 0.98 -0.69 -10.05
CA LEU A 65 2.30 -0.15 -9.77
C LEU A 65 2.37 1.30 -10.27
N LEU A 66 2.67 2.23 -9.38
CA LEU A 66 2.82 3.64 -9.70
C LEU A 66 4.29 4.01 -9.80
N LEU A 67 4.65 4.65 -10.91
CA LEU A 67 5.95 5.24 -11.10
C LEU A 67 5.83 6.76 -10.90
N VAL A 68 6.42 7.25 -9.81
CA VAL A 68 6.47 8.68 -9.48
C VAL A 68 7.82 9.23 -9.92
N THR A 69 7.82 10.34 -10.66
CA THR A 69 9.03 11.01 -11.15
C THR A 69 8.96 12.50 -10.84
N ASN A 70 10.11 13.11 -10.53
CA ASN A 70 10.23 14.56 -10.43
C ASN A 70 10.68 15.22 -11.75
N ALA A 71 10.98 14.42 -12.79
CA ALA A 71 11.52 14.91 -14.05
C ALA A 71 10.38 15.47 -14.91
N PRO A 72 10.27 16.80 -15.03
CA PRO A 72 9.11 17.43 -15.68
C PRO A 72 9.20 17.37 -17.21
N ASP A 73 10.40 17.17 -17.75
CA ASP A 73 10.69 17.27 -19.19
C ASP A 73 10.34 16.01 -19.98
N PHE A 74 9.89 14.94 -19.32
CA PHE A 74 9.61 13.67 -19.97
C PHE A 74 8.11 13.37 -20.03
N ALA A 75 7.67 12.91 -21.19
CA ALA A 75 6.33 12.35 -21.30
C ALA A 75 6.22 11.05 -20.48
N PRO A 76 5.04 10.69 -19.93
CA PRO A 76 4.88 9.48 -19.12
C PRO A 76 5.40 8.20 -19.77
N ALA A 77 5.21 8.05 -21.09
CA ALA A 77 5.71 6.90 -21.84
C ALA A 77 7.25 6.81 -21.86
N GLU A 78 7.93 7.96 -21.92
CA GLU A 78 9.39 8.03 -21.91
C GLU A 78 9.95 7.68 -20.54
N VAL A 79 9.29 8.13 -19.47
CA VAL A 79 9.65 7.79 -18.09
C VAL A 79 9.56 6.27 -17.89
N ILE A 80 8.47 5.64 -18.35
CA ILE A 80 8.31 4.18 -18.29
C ILE A 80 9.40 3.47 -19.10
N LYS A 81 9.70 3.95 -20.32
CA LYS A 81 10.74 3.36 -21.17
C LYS A 81 12.11 3.40 -20.49
N ARG A 82 12.50 4.55 -19.94
CA ARG A 82 13.78 4.73 -19.24
C ARG A 82 13.88 3.83 -18.00
N TYR A 83 12.81 3.77 -17.20
CA TYR A 83 12.76 2.90 -16.03
C TYR A 83 12.92 1.42 -16.40
N LYS A 84 12.23 0.96 -17.45
CA LYS A 84 12.39 -0.42 -17.96
C LYS A 84 13.82 -0.70 -18.41
N SER A 85 14.44 0.22 -19.15
CA SER A 85 15.83 0.07 -19.59
C SER A 85 16.80 -0.07 -18.40
N LEU A 86 16.61 0.69 -17.32
CA LEU A 86 17.43 0.54 -16.11
C LEU A 86 17.26 -0.85 -15.48
N ALA A 87 16.02 -1.31 -15.34
CA ALA A 87 15.73 -2.64 -14.80
C ALA A 87 16.32 -3.76 -15.68
N ASP A 88 16.28 -3.60 -17.00
CA ASP A 88 16.87 -4.55 -17.95
C ASP A 88 18.41 -4.58 -17.85
N ILE A 89 19.06 -3.43 -17.67
CA ILE A 89 20.51 -3.31 -17.46
C ILE A 89 20.92 -4.05 -16.17
N GLU A 90 20.23 -3.80 -15.06
CA GLU A 90 20.52 -4.47 -13.78
C GLU A 90 20.37 -5.98 -13.89
N ARG A 91 19.34 -6.44 -14.60
CA ARG A 91 19.11 -7.87 -14.86
C ARG A 91 20.22 -8.47 -15.71
N GLY A 92 20.64 -7.78 -16.77
CA GLY A 92 21.74 -8.21 -17.64
C GLY A 92 23.06 -8.34 -16.87
N PHE A 93 23.38 -7.37 -16.01
CA PHE A 93 24.58 -7.40 -15.18
C PHE A 93 24.55 -8.58 -14.19
N ARG A 94 23.39 -8.85 -13.57
CA ARG A 94 23.23 -10.01 -12.67
C ARG A 94 23.52 -11.33 -13.37
N VAL A 95 23.08 -11.50 -14.61
CA VAL A 95 23.36 -12.71 -15.41
C VAL A 95 24.85 -12.81 -15.70
N LEU A 96 25.47 -11.72 -16.15
CA LEU A 96 26.90 -11.66 -16.48
C LEU A 96 27.78 -12.02 -15.28
N MET A 97 27.44 -11.52 -14.09
CA MET A 97 28.15 -11.83 -12.85
C MET A 97 27.94 -13.27 -12.35
N ARG A 98 26.92 -13.98 -12.84
CA ARG A 98 26.63 -15.37 -12.46
C ARG A 98 27.22 -16.40 -13.42
N ILE A 99 27.91 -15.96 -14.48
CA ILE A 99 28.62 -16.86 -15.40
C ILE A 99 29.83 -17.45 -14.64
N PRO A 100 29.93 -18.77 -14.49
CA PRO A 100 31.05 -19.38 -13.81
C PRO A 100 32.33 -19.15 -14.62
N LEU A 101 33.31 -18.50 -13.99
CA LEU A 101 34.66 -18.39 -14.52
C LEU A 101 35.31 -19.77 -14.47
N ILE A 102 35.47 -20.43 -15.62
CA ILE A 102 36.30 -21.64 -15.68
C ILE A 102 37.75 -21.19 -15.73
N VAL A 103 38.46 -21.36 -14.62
CA VAL A 103 39.92 -21.19 -14.59
C VAL A 103 40.54 -22.46 -15.17
N THR A 104 40.85 -22.43 -16.46
CA THR A 104 41.70 -23.46 -17.08
C THR A 104 43.14 -23.24 -16.64
N GLY A 105 43.85 -24.32 -16.26
CA GLY A 105 45.16 -24.32 -15.59
C GLY A 105 46.34 -23.69 -16.35
N HIS A 106 46.10 -22.89 -17.38
CA HIS A 106 47.07 -22.07 -18.10
C HIS A 106 46.62 -20.60 -18.05
N GLY A 107 46.33 -20.04 -16.87
CA GLY A 107 46.20 -18.59 -16.64
C GLY A 107 45.16 -17.79 -17.46
N VAL A 108 44.42 -18.42 -18.37
CA VAL A 108 43.47 -17.76 -19.26
C VAL A 108 42.06 -18.17 -18.85
N ALA A 109 41.36 -17.24 -18.22
CA ALA A 109 39.94 -17.36 -18.00
C ALA A 109 39.19 -17.17 -19.33
N ARG A 110 38.34 -18.14 -19.70
CA ARG A 110 37.41 -17.98 -20.83
C ARG A 110 35.98 -17.94 -20.29
N PHE A 111 35.22 -16.95 -20.74
CA PHE A 111 33.77 -16.91 -20.56
C PHE A 111 33.13 -18.01 -21.42
N LYS A 112 32.26 -18.83 -20.83
CA LYS A 112 31.45 -19.80 -21.58
C LYS A 112 30.22 -19.05 -22.10
N LEU A 113 30.21 -18.75 -23.41
CA LEU A 113 29.03 -18.28 -24.14
C LEU A 113 28.09 -19.47 -24.42
#